data_AF-A0A0G1B7X8-F1
#
_entry.id   AF-A0A0G1B7X8-F1
#
_cell.length_a   1.000
_cell.length_b   1.000
_cell.length_c   1.000
_cell.angle_alpha   90.00
_cell.angle_beta   90.00
_cell.angle_gamma   90.00
#
_symmetry.space_group_name_H-M   'P 1'
#
loop_
_entity.id
_entity.type
_entity.pdbx_description
1 polymer ?
#
loop_
_entity_poly.entity_id
_entity_poly.type
_entity_poly.pdbx_seq_one_letter_code
_entity_poly.pdbx_strand_id
1 'polypeptide(L)'
;MLSKRLQIADMIAKGYKYEDIQNFVHVTGQTISAVNAKLEYGNDGLIKILKKLEKIDQKRQDKLEGKRSILAQPPGLGRSVSNIAVSEVGKLVRHHQKVESILKSKEKV
;
A
#
# COMPACT_ATOMS: atom_id res chain seq x y z
N MET A 1 -1.11 -27.97 -11.17
CA MET A 1 -0.61 -28.33 -9.82
C MET A 1 0.48 -27.40 -9.30
N LEU A 2 1.46 -26.97 -10.12
CA LEU A 2 2.50 -26.03 -9.67
C LEU A 2 1.93 -24.70 -9.14
N SER A 3 0.90 -24.16 -9.80
CA SER A 3 0.19 -22.95 -9.36
C SER A 3 -0.33 -23.04 -7.92
N LYS A 4 -1.01 -24.15 -7.58
CA LYS A 4 -1.48 -24.41 -6.22
C LYS A 4 -0.33 -24.47 -5.20
N ARG A 5 0.78 -25.12 -5.55
CA ARG A 5 1.98 -25.16 -4.67
C ARG A 5 2.57 -23.77 -4.44
N LEU A 6 2.57 -22.91 -5.47
CA LEU A 6 3.04 -21.54 -5.35
C LEU A 6 2.11 -20.70 -4.45
N GLN A 7 0.79 -20.85 -4.61
CA GLN A 7 -0.20 -20.21 -3.74
C GLN A 7 -0.06 -20.67 -2.29
N ILE A 8 0.10 -21.97 -2.04
CA ILE A 8 0.33 -22.50 -0.69
C ILE A 8 1.59 -21.86 -0.09
N ALA A 9 2.70 -21.84 -0.84
CA ALA A 9 3.94 -21.24 -0.35
C ALA A 9 3.80 -19.74 -0.03
N ASP A 10 3.09 -18.99 -0.87
CA ASP A 10 2.77 -17.58 -0.64
C ASP A 10 1.91 -17.38 0.61
N MET A 11 0.87 -18.20 0.81
CA MET A 11 0.03 -18.14 2.00
C MET A 11 0.78 -18.54 3.28
N ILE A 12 1.64 -19.56 3.21
CA ILE A 12 2.50 -19.94 4.35
C ILE A 12 3.43 -18.77 4.70
N ALA A 13 4.08 -18.16 3.71
CA ALA A 13 4.99 -17.03 3.92
C ALA A 13 4.28 -15.80 4.52
N LYS A 14 2.99 -15.60 4.21
CA LYS A 14 2.13 -14.55 4.78
C LYS A 14 1.59 -14.88 6.17
N GLY A 15 1.84 -16.08 6.70
CA GLY A 15 1.42 -16.49 8.04
C GLY A 15 -0.04 -16.97 8.15
N TYR A 16 -0.65 -17.39 7.04
CA TYR A 16 -2.01 -17.98 7.09
C TYR A 16 -2.02 -19.34 7.80
N LYS A 17 -3.15 -19.68 8.45
CA LYS A 17 -3.34 -20.98 9.08
C LYS A 17 -3.56 -22.07 8.04
N TYR A 18 -3.23 -23.31 8.40
CA TYR A 18 -3.39 -24.46 7.51
C TYR A 18 -4.86 -24.67 7.07
N GLU A 19 -5.81 -24.44 7.97
CA GLU A 19 -7.25 -24.54 7.69
C GLU A 19 -7.69 -23.56 6.59
N ASP A 20 -7.22 -22.31 6.66
CA ASP A 20 -7.53 -21.27 5.68
C ASP A 20 -6.94 -21.61 4.31
N ILE A 21 -5.70 -22.10 4.28
CA ILE A 21 -5.02 -22.56 3.06
C ILE A 21 -5.78 -23.75 2.45
N GLN A 22 -6.23 -24.67 3.29
CA GLN A 22 -6.97 -25.86 2.87
C GLN A 22 -8.28 -25.49 2.18
N ASN A 23 -9.05 -24.61 2.81
CA ASN A 23 -10.35 -24.15 2.32
C ASN A 23 -10.21 -23.27 1.07
N PHE A 24 -9.19 -22.42 1.00
CA PHE A 24 -9.01 -21.52 -0.13
C PHE A 24 -8.45 -22.22 -1.37
N VAL A 25 -7.37 -22.99 -1.21
CA VAL A 25 -6.66 -23.61 -2.34
C VAL A 25 -7.26 -24.98 -2.71
N HIS A 26 -8.12 -25.54 -1.85
CA HIS A 26 -8.75 -26.85 -2.02
C HIS A 26 -7.69 -27.94 -2.20
N VAL A 27 -6.90 -28.17 -1.16
CA VAL A 27 -5.82 -29.17 -1.08
C VAL A 27 -5.89 -29.92 0.24
N THR A 28 -5.15 -31.02 0.39
CA THR A 28 -5.09 -31.74 1.68
C THR A 28 -4.03 -31.13 2.59
N GLY A 29 -4.20 -31.25 3.91
CA GLY A 29 -3.18 -30.87 4.90
C GLY A 29 -1.81 -31.52 4.62
N GLN A 30 -1.79 -32.78 4.18
CA GLN A 30 -0.56 -33.47 3.77
C GLN A 30 0.18 -32.75 2.63
N THR A 31 -0.57 -32.18 1.67
CA THR A 31 0.01 -31.40 0.57
C THR A 31 0.62 -30.09 1.08
N ILE A 32 -0.06 -29.43 2.03
CA ILE A 32 0.43 -28.19 2.65
C ILE A 32 1.73 -28.48 3.41
N SER A 33 1.76 -29.55 4.22
CA SER A 33 2.97 -29.98 4.94
C SER A 33 4.13 -30.32 4.01
N ALA A 34 3.87 -30.99 2.88
CA ALA A 34 4.91 -31.29 1.91
C ALA A 34 5.47 -30.03 1.23
N VAL A 35 4.66 -28.99 1.04
CA VAL A 35 5.12 -27.68 0.53
C VAL A 35 5.89 -26.93 1.62
N ASN A 36 5.41 -26.95 2.86
CA ASN A 36 6.10 -26.30 3.98
C ASN A 36 7.50 -26.88 4.19
N ALA A 37 7.62 -28.21 4.21
CA ALA A 37 8.91 -28.89 4.33
C ALA A 37 9.88 -28.52 3.18
N LYS A 38 9.36 -28.31 1.96
CA LYS A 38 10.17 -27.83 0.83
C LYS A 38 10.53 -26.36 0.92
N LEU A 39 9.75 -25.56 1.63
CA LEU A 39 10.04 -24.15 1.89
C LEU A 39 11.14 -24.03 2.95
N GLU A 40 11.05 -24.80 4.03
CA GLU A 40 11.99 -24.79 5.15
C GLU A 40 13.33 -25.49 4.83
N TYR A 41 13.28 -26.68 4.22
CA TYR A 41 14.45 -27.55 4.05
C TYR A 41 14.85 -27.77 2.58
N GLY A 42 14.18 -27.11 1.63
CA GLY A 42 14.47 -27.26 0.21
C GLY A 42 15.65 -26.41 -0.29
N ASN A 43 15.98 -26.57 -1.58
CA ASN A 43 17.05 -25.82 -2.27
C ASN A 43 16.69 -24.33 -2.58
N ASP A 44 15.91 -23.67 -1.73
CA ASP A 44 15.45 -22.27 -1.87
C ASP A 44 14.72 -21.92 -3.19
N GLY A 45 14.37 -22.90 -4.02
CA GLY A 45 13.79 -22.66 -5.34
C GLY A 45 12.45 -21.91 -5.25
N LEU A 46 11.57 -22.35 -4.36
CA LEU A 46 10.28 -21.70 -4.11
C LEU A 46 10.46 -20.32 -3.48
N ILE A 47 11.40 -20.17 -2.54
CA ILE A 47 11.71 -18.89 -1.88
C ILE A 47 12.20 -17.85 -2.89
N LYS A 48 13.11 -18.24 -3.80
CA LYS A 48 13.62 -17.34 -4.86
C LYS A 48 12.50 -16.85 -5.78
N ILE A 49 11.53 -17.71 -6.10
CA ILE A 49 10.39 -17.34 -6.93
C ILE A 49 9.46 -16.42 -6.15
N LEU A 50 9.14 -16.73 -4.88
CA LEU A 50 8.33 -15.87 -4.01
C LEU A 50 8.91 -14.44 -3.92
N LYS A 51 10.21 -14.32 -3.64
CA LYS A 51 10.91 -13.02 -3.56
C LYS A 51 10.84 -12.23 -4.87
N LYS A 52 10.87 -12.91 -6.03
CA LYS A 52 10.69 -12.24 -7.33
C LYS A 52 9.24 -11.79 -7.51
N LEU A 53 8.27 -12.60 -7.08
CA LEU A 53 6.85 -12.28 -7.17
C LEU A 53 6.49 -11.07 -6.31
N GLU A 54 6.97 -11.04 -5.07
CA GLU A 54 6.80 -9.91 -4.14
C GLU A 54 7.34 -8.60 -4.72
N LYS A 55 8.53 -8.63 -5.34
CA LYS A 55 9.09 -7.46 -6.05
C LYS A 55 8.23 -6.99 -7.23
N ILE A 56 7.55 -7.91 -7.93
CA ILE A 56 6.66 -7.56 -9.04
C ILE A 56 5.37 -6.93 -8.50
N ASP A 57 4.82 -7.50 -7.44
CA ASP A 57 3.61 -6.99 -6.81
C ASP A 57 3.83 -5.62 -6.17
N GLN A 58 4.97 -5.41 -5.50
CA GLN A 58 5.35 -4.10 -4.97
C GLN A 58 5.44 -3.06 -6.10
N LYS A 59 6.16 -3.37 -7.18
CA LYS A 59 6.24 -2.48 -8.36
C LYS A 59 4.88 -2.21 -9.00
N ARG A 60 3.96 -3.16 -8.93
CA ARG A 60 2.59 -2.99 -9.46
C ARG A 60 1.77 -2.09 -8.52
N GLN A 61 1.89 -2.27 -7.21
CA GLN A 61 1.27 -1.40 -6.21
C GLN A 61 1.80 0.03 -6.33
N ASP A 62 3.11 0.23 -6.42
CA ASP A 62 3.72 1.56 -6.60
C ASP A 62 3.20 2.26 -7.88
N LYS A 63 3.01 1.50 -8.96
CA LYS A 63 2.40 2.02 -10.20
C LYS A 63 0.92 2.35 -10.04
N LEU A 64 0.17 1.61 -9.23
CA LEU A 64 -1.24 1.86 -8.95
C LEU A 64 -1.41 3.07 -8.04
N GLU A 65 -0.56 3.22 -7.02
CA GLU A 65 -0.52 4.39 -6.15
C GLU A 65 -0.05 5.64 -6.90
N GLY A 66 0.98 5.51 -7.75
CA GLY A 66 1.40 6.55 -8.68
C GLY A 66 0.27 6.94 -9.66
N LYS A 67 -0.49 5.96 -10.16
CA LYS A 67 -1.69 6.19 -11.00
C LYS A 67 -2.85 6.82 -10.23
N ARG A 68 -3.05 6.47 -8.95
CA ARG A 68 -4.04 7.11 -8.08
C ARG A 68 -3.68 8.57 -7.80
N SER A 69 -2.39 8.92 -7.71
CA SER A 69 -1.95 10.32 -7.60
C SER A 69 -2.28 11.17 -8.85
N ILE A 70 -2.21 10.60 -10.06
CA ILE A 70 -2.63 11.28 -11.30
C ILE A 70 -4.14 11.21 -11.57
N LEU A 71 -4.85 10.19 -11.07
CA LEU A 71 -6.32 10.06 -11.23
C LEU A 71 -7.13 10.75 -10.11
N ALA A 72 -6.52 10.98 -8.93
CA ALA A 72 -7.09 11.81 -7.87
C ALA A 72 -6.96 13.31 -8.18
N GLN A 73 -6.25 13.67 -9.25
CA GLN A 73 -6.38 14.99 -9.85
C GLN A 73 -7.67 15.01 -10.67
N PRO A 74 -8.64 15.88 -10.34
CA PRO A 74 -9.83 16.03 -11.17
C PRO A 74 -9.42 16.40 -12.60
N PRO A 75 -10.00 15.75 -13.62
CA PRO A 75 -9.65 16.00 -15.02
C PRO A 75 -10.02 17.45 -15.36
N GLY A 76 -9.00 18.27 -15.66
CA GLY A 76 -9.14 19.70 -15.96
C GLY A 76 -8.14 20.62 -15.24
N LEU A 77 -7.38 20.11 -14.27
CA LEU A 77 -6.46 20.92 -13.44
C LEU A 77 -4.98 20.80 -13.85
N GLY A 78 -4.70 20.59 -15.14
CA GLY A 78 -3.35 20.65 -15.67
C GLY A 78 -2.83 22.09 -15.70
N ARG A 79 -1.96 22.44 -14.75
CA ARG A 79 -1.05 23.61 -14.73
C ARG A 79 -1.54 25.01 -14.30
N SER A 80 -2.84 25.33 -14.22
CA SER A 80 -3.25 26.75 -13.95
C SER A 80 -3.64 27.08 -12.49
N VAL A 81 -4.16 26.10 -11.74
CA VAL A 81 -4.78 26.33 -10.41
C VAL A 81 -3.83 26.41 -9.23
N SER A 82 -2.58 25.97 -9.38
CA SER A 82 -1.61 25.96 -8.27
C SER A 82 -1.42 27.37 -7.71
N ASN A 83 -1.51 28.40 -8.57
CA ASN A 83 -1.43 29.79 -8.15
C ASN A 83 -2.72 30.29 -7.47
N ILE A 84 -3.89 29.80 -7.86
CA ILE A 84 -5.19 30.26 -7.35
C ILE A 84 -5.39 29.74 -5.92
N ALA A 85 -5.17 28.45 -5.68
CA ALA A 85 -5.33 27.84 -4.35
C ALA A 85 -4.30 28.41 -3.34
N VAL A 86 -3.06 28.64 -3.77
CA VAL A 86 -2.04 29.29 -2.92
C VAL A 86 -2.45 30.74 -2.58
N SER A 87 -3.10 31.45 -3.51
CA SER A 87 -3.55 32.82 -3.26
C SER A 87 -4.69 32.91 -2.24
N GLU A 88 -5.63 31.96 -2.23
CA GLU A 88 -6.74 31.95 -1.27
C GLU A 88 -6.28 31.53 0.12
N VAL A 89 -5.43 30.50 0.21
CA VAL A 89 -4.83 30.09 1.50
C VAL A 89 -4.01 31.24 2.09
N GLY A 90 -3.26 31.98 1.27
CA GLY A 90 -2.48 33.15 1.71
C GLY A 90 -3.34 34.31 2.24
N LYS A 91 -4.58 34.48 1.75
CA LYS A 91 -5.52 35.49 2.27
C LYS A 91 -6.15 35.04 3.59
N LEU A 92 -6.50 33.77 3.70
CA LEU A 92 -7.10 33.19 4.92
C LEU A 92 -6.12 33.19 6.10
N VAL A 93 -4.85 32.84 5.86
CA VAL A 93 -3.79 32.85 6.87
C VAL A 93 -3.53 34.28 7.38
N ARG A 94 -3.47 35.27 6.47
CA ARG A 94 -3.30 36.68 6.85
C ARG A 94 -4.47 37.21 7.67
N HIS A 95 -5.70 36.78 7.38
CA HIS A 95 -6.88 37.17 8.15
C HIS A 95 -6.81 36.64 9.59
N HIS A 96 -6.47 35.36 9.78
CA HIS A 96 -6.32 34.78 11.11
C HIS A 96 -5.20 35.45 11.91
N GLN A 97 -4.03 35.69 11.31
CA GLN A 97 -2.93 36.39 11.99
C GLN A 97 -3.30 37.82 12.42
N LYS A 98 -4.14 38.53 11.64
CA LYS A 98 -4.62 39.87 12.00
C LYS A 98 -5.61 39.82 13.17
N VAL A 99 -6.51 38.84 13.19
CA VAL A 99 -7.47 38.67 14.30
C VAL A 99 -6.73 38.30 15.59
N GLU A 100 -5.76 37.39 15.52
CA GLU A 100 -4.97 37.00 16.70
C GLU A 100 -4.11 38.13 17.25
N SER A 101 -3.52 38.97 16.38
CA SER A 101 -2.72 40.11 16.85
C SER A 101 -3.57 41.19 17.53
N ILE A 102 -4.82 41.39 17.11
CA ILE A 102 -5.78 42.31 17.77
C ILE A 102 -6.24 41.75 19.12
N LEU A 103 -6.54 40.45 19.20
CA LEU A 103 -6.91 39.79 20.46
C LEU A 103 -5.77 39.90 21.50
N LYS A 104 -4.53 39.64 21.07
CA LYS A 104 -3.35 39.73 21.92
C LYS A 104 -3.03 41.17 22.36
N SER A 105 -3.44 42.19 21.60
CA SER A 105 -3.29 43.59 22.00
C SER A 105 -4.37 44.05 22.99
N LYS A 106 -5.56 43.44 22.99
CA LYS A 106 -6.64 43.73 23.94
C LYS A 106 -6.41 43.11 25.32
N GLU A 107 -5.61 42.05 25.41
CA GLU A 107 -5.28 41.37 26.68
C GLU A 107 -4.14 42.06 27.47
N LYS A 108 -3.52 43.11 26.90
CA LYS A 108 -2.40 43.86 27.51
C LYS A 108 -2.74 45.29 27.97
N VAL A 109 -4.03 45.64 28.06
CA VAL A 109 -4.54 46.91 28.62
C VAL A 109 -5.41 46.58 29.82
#